data_AF-A0A7Y8SSB7-F1
#
_entry.id   AF-A0A7Y8SSB7-F1
#
_cell.length_a   1.000
_cell.length_b   1.000
_cell.length_c   1.000
_cell.angle_alpha   90.00
_cell.angle_beta   90.00
_cell.angle_gamma   90.00
#
_symmetry.space_group_name_H-M   'P 1'
#
loop_
_entity.id
_entity.type
_entity.pdbx_description
1 polymer ?
#
loop_
_entity_poly.entity_id
_entity_poly.type
_entity_poly.pdbx_seq_one_letter_code
_entity_poly.pdbx_strand_id
1 'polypeptide(L)'
;MLSGSGFGRRALRACALAAALALAPACALVPLDEPIVAAERLDHRAYALIATYAAALEEAADIVADPAVPLAFKRALGKAEAAASQAVAALETALAIYVRTRNGAPLVEATAQAEASVARFSALVRSPERN
;
A
#
# COMPACT_ATOMS: atom_id res chain seq x y z
N MET A 1 36.91 -18.98 10.95
CA MET A 1 35.79 -18.82 11.89
C MET A 1 35.36 -17.37 11.86
N LEU A 2 34.39 -17.00 11.02
CA LEU A 2 33.93 -15.61 10.89
C LEU A 2 32.40 -15.55 11.00
N SER A 3 31.97 -14.60 11.83
CA SER A 3 30.73 -13.82 11.67
C SER A 3 29.41 -14.45 12.17
N GLY A 4 29.24 -14.46 13.50
CA GLY A 4 27.95 -14.65 14.17
C GLY A 4 27.24 -13.35 14.60
N SER A 5 27.69 -12.18 14.13
CA SER A 5 27.29 -10.86 14.67
C SER A 5 26.36 -10.03 13.76
N GLY A 6 25.81 -10.63 12.71
CA GLY A 6 24.91 -9.97 11.75
C GLY A 6 23.41 -10.17 12.04
N PHE A 7 23.05 -11.28 12.69
CA PHE A 7 21.64 -11.66 12.91
C PHE A 7 20.97 -10.76 13.95
N GLY A 8 21.64 -10.46 15.07
CA GLY A 8 21.07 -9.65 16.15
C GLY A 8 20.79 -8.19 15.76
N ARG A 9 21.66 -7.56 14.97
CA ARG A 9 21.43 -6.18 14.48
C ARG A 9 20.35 -6.09 13.41
N ARG A 10 20.18 -7.14 12.60
CA ARG A 10 19.08 -7.24 11.61
C ARG A 10 17.75 -7.52 12.30
N ALA A 11 17.73 -8.41 13.29
CA ALA A 11 16.56 -8.68 14.12
C ALA A 11 16.13 -7.45 14.93
N LEU A 12 17.08 -6.70 15.52
CA LEU A 12 16.77 -5.45 16.22
C LEU A 12 16.26 -4.35 15.30
N ARG A 13 16.79 -4.24 14.06
CA ARG A 13 16.25 -3.32 13.05
C ARG A 13 14.88 -3.75 12.53
N ALA A 14 14.66 -5.06 12.34
CA ALA A 14 13.36 -5.60 11.96
C ALA A 14 12.32 -5.41 13.07
N CYS A 15 12.68 -5.62 14.33
CA CYS A 15 11.81 -5.32 15.47
C CYS A 15 11.57 -3.82 15.63
N ALA A 16 12.58 -2.95 15.39
CA ALA A 16 12.40 -1.50 15.43
C ALA A 16 11.53 -0.99 14.28
N LEU A 17 11.64 -1.58 13.09
CA LEU A 17 10.81 -1.27 11.93
C LEU A 17 9.38 -1.80 12.12
N ALA A 18 9.22 -3.03 12.59
CA ALA A 18 7.92 -3.59 12.98
C ALA A 18 7.26 -2.80 14.12
N ALA A 19 8.04 -2.32 15.10
CA ALA A 19 7.54 -1.42 16.14
C ALA A 19 7.17 -0.05 15.57
N ALA A 20 7.94 0.51 14.63
CA ALA A 20 7.60 1.77 13.95
C ALA A 20 6.34 1.63 13.06
N LEU A 21 6.16 0.50 12.38
CA LEU A 21 4.96 0.15 11.60
C LEU A 21 3.76 -0.21 12.48
N ALA A 22 3.97 -0.70 13.71
CA ALA A 22 2.92 -0.97 14.69
C ALA A 22 2.55 0.26 15.54
N LEU A 23 3.44 1.25 15.67
CA LEU A 23 3.20 2.54 16.33
C LEU A 23 2.77 3.65 15.36
N ALA A 24 3.06 3.55 14.06
CA ALA A 24 2.47 4.42 13.04
C ALA A 24 0.92 4.41 13.06
N PRO A 25 0.23 3.27 13.28
CA PRO A 25 -1.21 3.25 13.45
C PRO A 25 -1.65 3.62 14.89
N ALA A 26 -0.75 3.84 15.85
CA ALA A 26 -1.14 4.33 17.16
C ALA A 26 -1.54 5.83 17.14
N CYS A 27 -1.14 6.57 16.10
CA CYS A 27 -1.76 7.86 15.75
C CYS A 27 -2.99 7.71 14.84
N ALA A 28 -3.28 6.49 14.37
CA ALA A 28 -4.48 6.09 13.65
C ALA A 28 -5.44 5.28 14.53
N LEU A 29 -5.35 5.43 15.86
CA LEU A 29 -6.24 4.84 16.88
C LEU A 29 -7.62 5.54 16.93
N VAL A 30 -8.07 5.99 15.76
CA VAL A 30 -9.47 6.28 15.43
C VAL A 30 -10.01 4.96 14.84
N PRO A 31 -11.24 4.53 15.15
CA PRO A 31 -11.70 3.17 14.89
C PRO A 31 -11.44 2.73 13.45
N LEU A 32 -10.86 1.53 13.30
CA LEU A 32 -10.46 0.88 12.04
C LEU A 32 -11.64 0.43 11.14
N ASP A 33 -12.85 0.94 11.39
CA ASP A 33 -13.93 0.90 10.41
C ASP A 33 -13.71 2.08 9.45
N GLU A 34 -12.89 1.83 8.42
CA GLU A 34 -12.67 2.67 7.23
C GLU A 34 -11.94 4.02 7.46
N PRO A 35 -10.59 4.05 7.51
CA PRO A 35 -9.81 5.30 7.49
C PRO A 35 -10.07 6.17 6.24
N ILE A 36 -10.56 5.56 5.16
CA ILE A 36 -11.02 6.23 3.94
C ILE A 36 -12.32 7.02 4.17
N VAL A 37 -13.22 6.50 5.01
CA VAL A 37 -14.52 7.11 5.32
C VAL A 37 -14.42 8.09 6.49
N ALA A 38 -13.46 7.88 7.41
CA ALA A 38 -13.17 8.80 8.51
C ALA A 38 -12.34 10.04 8.10
N ALA A 39 -11.73 10.04 6.90
CA ALA A 39 -10.98 11.18 6.40
C ALA A 39 -11.92 12.30 5.92
N GLU A 40 -12.22 13.27 6.79
CA GLU A 40 -12.97 14.48 6.43
C GLU A 40 -12.29 15.30 5.32
N ARG A 41 -10.97 15.14 5.13
CA ARG A 41 -10.19 15.87 4.14
C ARG A 41 -9.65 14.96 3.04
N LEU A 42 -9.78 15.44 1.80
CA LEU A 42 -9.39 14.71 0.59
C LEU A 42 -7.90 14.35 0.53
N ASP A 43 -7.03 15.19 1.09
CA ASP A 43 -5.59 14.95 1.16
C ASP A 43 -5.23 13.80 2.11
N HIS A 44 -5.87 13.72 3.28
CA HIS A 44 -5.66 12.59 4.20
C HIS A 44 -6.07 11.26 3.57
N ARG A 45 -7.20 11.24 2.85
CA ARG A 45 -7.66 10.05 2.11
C ARG A 45 -6.67 9.64 1.02
N ALA A 46 -6.13 10.60 0.28
CA ALA A 46 -5.11 10.35 -0.72
C ALA A 46 -3.83 9.74 -0.12
N TYR A 47 -3.34 10.28 1.00
CA TYR A 47 -2.19 9.70 1.70
C TYR A 47 -2.44 8.29 2.22
N ALA A 48 -3.63 8.02 2.78
CA ALA A 48 -3.99 6.69 3.25
C ALA A 48 -3.98 5.66 2.11
N LEU A 49 -4.43 6.03 0.91
CA LEU A 49 -4.42 5.15 -0.26
C LEU A 49 -3.01 4.83 -0.75
N ILE A 50 -2.14 5.84 -0.83
CA ILE A 50 -0.73 5.65 -1.21
C ILE A 50 -0.05 4.71 -0.21
N ALA A 51 -0.27 4.92 1.09
CA ALA A 51 0.29 4.06 2.14
C ALA A 51 -0.25 2.62 2.06
N THR A 52 -1.56 2.47 1.82
CA THR A 52 -2.18 1.14 1.65
C THR A 52 -1.60 0.39 0.47
N TYR A 53 -1.38 1.09 -0.65
CA TYR A 53 -0.75 0.50 -1.83
C TYR A 53 0.69 0.04 -1.54
N ALA A 54 1.48 0.86 -0.85
CA ALA A 54 2.85 0.50 -0.46
C ALA A 54 2.88 -0.76 0.41
N ALA A 55 1.98 -0.87 1.40
CA ALA A 55 1.86 -2.07 2.23
C ALA A 55 1.48 -3.31 1.42
N ALA A 56 0.54 -3.19 0.49
CA ALA A 56 0.13 -4.30 -0.38
C ALA A 56 1.28 -4.75 -1.32
N LEU A 57 2.14 -3.82 -1.77
CA LEU A 57 3.33 -4.14 -2.57
C LEU A 57 4.37 -4.95 -1.76
N GLU A 58 4.58 -4.59 -0.50
CA GLU A 58 5.48 -5.33 0.39
C GLU A 58 5.00 -6.78 0.56
N GLU A 59 3.70 -6.99 0.80
CA GLU A 59 3.11 -8.33 0.92
C GLU A 59 3.16 -9.12 -0.40
N ALA A 60 2.97 -8.44 -1.55
CA ALA A 60 3.08 -9.05 -2.88
C ALA A 60 4.50 -9.52 -3.23
N ALA A 61 5.55 -8.88 -2.70
CA ALA A 61 6.93 -9.17 -3.06
C ALA A 61 7.33 -10.61 -2.73
N ASP A 62 6.91 -11.10 -1.55
CA ASP A 62 7.19 -12.48 -1.11
C ASP A 62 6.47 -13.51 -2.00
N ILE A 63 5.22 -13.23 -2.41
CA ILE A 63 4.43 -14.10 -3.29
C ILE A 63 5.07 -14.21 -4.67
N VAL A 64 5.58 -13.11 -5.23
CA VAL A 64 6.25 -13.12 -6.54
C VAL A 64 7.59 -13.87 -6.48
N ALA A 65 8.31 -13.76 -5.36
CA ALA A 65 9.59 -14.42 -5.14
C ALA A 65 9.48 -15.95 -4.99
N ASP A 66 8.36 -16.46 -4.49
CA ASP A 66 8.18 -17.90 -4.28
C ASP A 66 8.10 -18.67 -5.62
N PRO A 67 9.01 -19.61 -5.91
CA PRO A 67 8.97 -20.41 -7.13
C PRO A 67 7.78 -21.38 -7.20
N ALA A 68 7.13 -21.72 -6.08
CA ALA A 68 5.97 -22.61 -6.04
C ALA A 68 4.67 -21.93 -6.53
N VAL A 69 4.64 -20.59 -6.57
CA VAL A 69 3.44 -19.83 -6.98
C VAL A 69 3.20 -19.96 -8.49
N PRO A 70 1.98 -20.33 -8.93
CA PRO A 70 1.66 -20.51 -10.35
C PRO A 70 1.93 -19.27 -11.21
N LEU A 71 2.49 -19.46 -12.41
CA LEU A 71 2.81 -18.35 -13.33
C LEU A 71 1.58 -17.53 -13.74
N ALA A 72 0.42 -18.18 -13.91
CA ALA A 72 -0.83 -17.49 -14.22
C ALA A 72 -1.22 -16.49 -13.11
N PHE A 73 -0.98 -16.87 -11.85
CA PHE A 73 -1.22 -16.00 -10.70
C PHE A 73 -0.25 -14.81 -10.69
N LYS A 74 1.06 -15.04 -10.87
CA LYS A 74 2.06 -13.95 -10.94
C LYS A 74 1.73 -12.94 -12.04
N ARG A 75 1.23 -13.42 -13.19
CA ARG A 75 0.76 -12.55 -14.28
C ARG A 75 -0.49 -11.75 -13.92
N ALA A 76 -1.44 -12.35 -13.20
CA ALA A 76 -2.63 -11.64 -12.74
C ALA A 76 -2.25 -10.55 -11.71
N LEU A 77 -1.36 -10.87 -10.78
CA LEU A 77 -0.83 -9.93 -9.81
C LEU A 77 -0.08 -8.78 -10.49
N GLY A 78 0.80 -9.05 -11.46
CA GLY A 78 1.50 -7.99 -12.21
C GLY A 78 0.56 -7.10 -13.04
N LYS A 79 -0.56 -7.62 -13.57
CA LYS A 79 -1.59 -6.79 -14.22
C LYS A 79 -2.31 -5.90 -13.21
N ALA A 80 -2.64 -6.43 -12.04
CA ALA A 80 -3.28 -5.68 -10.97
C ALA A 80 -2.34 -4.60 -10.41
N GLU A 81 -1.06 -4.92 -10.24
CA GLU A 81 0.00 -3.98 -9.87
C GLU A 81 0.07 -2.84 -10.86
N ALA A 82 0.22 -3.12 -12.17
CA ALA A 82 0.34 -2.08 -13.19
C ALA A 82 -0.86 -1.12 -13.20
N ALA A 83 -2.08 -1.64 -13.03
CA ALA A 83 -3.28 -0.83 -12.93
C ALA A 83 -3.28 0.05 -11.66
N ALA A 84 -2.87 -0.52 -10.52
CA ALA A 84 -2.76 0.20 -9.26
C ALA A 84 -1.66 1.27 -9.29
N SER A 85 -0.47 0.97 -9.83
CA SER A 85 0.63 1.93 -9.98
C SER A 85 0.20 3.15 -10.78
N GLN A 86 -0.50 2.94 -11.90
CA GLN A 86 -0.99 4.03 -12.73
C GLN A 86 -1.99 4.90 -11.97
N ALA A 87 -2.93 4.29 -11.26
CA ALA A 87 -3.94 5.01 -10.49
C ALA A 87 -3.31 5.80 -9.32
N VAL A 88 -2.29 5.24 -8.65
CA VAL A 88 -1.55 5.90 -7.57
C VAL A 88 -0.72 7.07 -8.10
N ALA A 89 -0.05 6.94 -9.25
CA ALA A 89 0.68 8.06 -9.85
C ALA A 89 -0.24 9.24 -10.24
N ALA A 90 -1.44 8.94 -10.74
CA ALA A 90 -2.46 9.95 -11.01
C ALA A 90 -2.92 10.65 -9.72
N LEU A 91 -3.11 9.88 -8.63
CA LEU A 91 -3.45 10.40 -7.31
C LEU A 91 -2.36 11.33 -6.75
N GLU A 92 -1.09 10.96 -6.85
CA GLU A 92 0.04 11.80 -6.42
C GLU A 92 0.08 13.14 -7.18
N THR A 93 -0.15 13.09 -8.49
CA THR A 93 -0.21 14.29 -9.34
C THR A 93 -1.39 15.18 -8.92
N ALA A 94 -2.57 14.60 -8.74
CA ALA A 94 -3.76 15.33 -8.32
C ALA A 94 -3.60 15.93 -6.92
N LEU A 95 -2.94 15.22 -5.99
CA LEU A 95 -2.62 15.70 -4.66
C LEU A 95 -1.66 16.89 -4.71
N ALA A 96 -0.62 16.84 -5.54
CA ALA A 96 0.30 17.95 -5.75
C ALA A 96 -0.42 19.21 -6.29
N ILE A 97 -1.34 19.03 -7.23
CA ILE A 97 -2.20 20.11 -7.75
C ILE A 97 -3.08 20.67 -6.63
N TYR A 98 -3.73 19.81 -5.85
CA TYR A 98 -4.58 20.22 -4.74
C TYR A 98 -3.82 21.03 -3.69
N VAL A 99 -2.64 20.59 -3.27
CA VAL A 99 -1.81 21.31 -2.29
C VAL A 99 -1.43 22.71 -2.79
N ARG A 100 -1.14 22.85 -4.09
CA ARG A 100 -0.72 24.13 -4.69
C ARG A 100 -1.89 25.08 -4.95
N THR A 101 -3.02 24.56 -5.42
CA THR A 101 -4.13 25.37 -5.95
C THR A 101 -5.36 25.39 -5.05
N ARG A 102 -5.43 24.48 -4.07
CA ARG A 102 -6.61 24.18 -3.25
C ARG A 102 -7.86 23.80 -4.06
N ASN A 103 -7.69 23.42 -5.32
CA ASN A 103 -8.76 22.87 -6.15
C ASN A 103 -8.86 21.35 -5.97
N GLY A 104 -9.96 20.88 -5.36
CA GLY A 104 -10.20 19.47 -5.04
C GLY A 104 -10.75 18.62 -6.20
N ALA A 105 -11.25 19.24 -7.28
CA ALA A 105 -11.86 18.51 -8.39
C ALA A 105 -10.98 17.37 -8.96
N PRO A 106 -9.70 17.59 -9.33
CA PRO A 106 -8.84 16.51 -9.84
C PRO A 106 -8.52 15.45 -8.77
N LEU A 107 -8.51 15.84 -7.49
CA LEU A 107 -8.18 14.94 -6.39
C LEU A 107 -9.31 13.95 -6.10
N VAL A 108 -10.57 14.39 -6.19
CA VAL A 108 -11.74 13.52 -5.99
C VAL A 108 -11.75 12.35 -6.98
N GLU A 109 -11.59 12.66 -8.28
CA GLU A 109 -11.60 11.65 -9.34
C GLU A 109 -10.44 10.67 -9.19
N ALA A 110 -9.22 11.19 -8.99
CA ALA A 110 -8.04 10.35 -8.83
C ALA A 110 -8.12 9.46 -7.58
N THR A 111 -8.71 9.96 -6.49
CA THR A 111 -8.91 9.19 -5.24
C THR A 111 -9.83 8.00 -5.48
N ALA A 112 -10.97 8.21 -6.15
CA ALA A 112 -11.92 7.13 -6.43
C ALA A 112 -11.31 6.05 -7.36
N GLN A 113 -10.54 6.46 -8.36
CA GLN A 113 -9.86 5.52 -9.25
C GLN A 113 -8.76 4.71 -8.54
N ALA A 114 -7.98 5.38 -7.69
CA ALA A 114 -6.94 4.74 -6.88
C ALA A 114 -7.55 3.73 -5.91
N GLU A 115 -8.64 4.07 -5.24
CA GLU A 115 -9.38 3.15 -4.36
C GLU A 115 -9.79 1.85 -5.04
N ALA A 116 -10.47 1.97 -6.17
CA ALA A 116 -10.93 0.80 -6.90
C ALA A 116 -9.74 -0.10 -7.31
N SER A 117 -8.61 0.50 -7.67
CA SER A 117 -7.42 -0.23 -8.13
C SER A 117 -6.65 -0.86 -6.97
N VAL A 118 -6.45 -0.13 -5.87
CA VAL A 118 -5.78 -0.62 -4.66
C VAL A 118 -6.61 -1.70 -3.96
N ALA A 119 -7.94 -1.57 -3.93
CA ALA A 119 -8.82 -2.59 -3.38
C ALA A 119 -8.73 -3.91 -4.15
N ARG A 120 -8.73 -3.86 -5.49
CA ARG A 120 -8.55 -5.05 -6.34
C ARG A 120 -7.19 -5.70 -6.14
N PHE A 121 -6.13 -4.89 -6.10
CA PHE A 121 -4.77 -5.39 -5.87
C PHE A 121 -4.65 -6.05 -4.50
N SER A 122 -5.13 -5.38 -3.44
CA SER A 122 -5.10 -5.91 -2.06
C SER A 122 -5.91 -7.20 -1.91
N ALA A 123 -7.06 -7.32 -2.59
CA ALA A 123 -7.87 -8.54 -2.58
C ALA A 123 -7.14 -9.74 -3.21
N LEU A 124 -6.37 -9.51 -4.27
CA LEU A 124 -5.55 -10.55 -4.90
C LEU A 124 -4.39 -11.00 -4.01
N VAL A 125 -3.76 -10.04 -3.31
CA VAL A 125 -2.65 -10.33 -2.39
C VAL A 125 -3.13 -11.15 -1.18
N ARG A 126 -4.28 -10.80 -0.57
CA ARG A 126 -4.82 -11.47 0.63
C ARG A 126 -5.41 -12.86 0.39
N SER A 127 -5.72 -13.22 -0.86
CA SER A 127 -6.37 -14.49 -1.19
C SER A 127 -5.78 -15.10 -2.46
N PRO A 128 -4.50 -15.53 -2.40
CA PRO A 128 -3.81 -15.99 -3.61
C PRO A 128 -4.39 -17.30 -4.18
N GLU A 129 -5.09 -18.10 -3.37
CA GLU A 129 -5.53 -19.46 -3.74
C GLU A 129 -6.90 -19.56 -4.43
N ARG A 130 -7.63 -18.45 -4.61
CA ARG A 130 -8.93 -18.44 -5.31
C ARG A 130 -8.78 -18.01 -6.77
N ASN A 131 -8.13 -18.81 -7.59
CA ASN A 131 -8.26 -18.70 -9.06
C ASN A 131 -7.96 -20.01 -9.78
#